data_AF-A0A7X7TRD3-F1
#
_entry.id   AF-A0A7X7TRD3-F1
#
_cell.length_a   1.000
_cell.length_b   1.000
_cell.length_c   1.000
_cell.angle_alpha   90.00
_cell.angle_beta   90.00
_cell.angle_gamma   90.00
#
_symmetry.space_group_name_H-M   'P 1'
#
loop_
_entity.id
_entity.type
_entity.pdbx_description
1 polymer ?
#
loop_
_entity_poly.entity_id
_entity_poly.type
_entity_poly.pdbx_seq_one_letter_code
_entity_poly.pdbx_strand_id
1 'polypeptide(L)'
;MKIIDNDDKSENTVEEILSNKNEDEISIIHSDFEREEMDIIKILSQCNSYIIHRLTDYRDLDIVKSLVGANARELVEFVPILEKQHALVVGEAFTMPEIVKINPAHPLPKSNDPKVIESWRET
;
A
#
# COMPACT_ATOMS: atom_id res chain seq x y z
N MET A 1 -11.02 -15.38 -4.73
CA MET A 1 -10.93 -14.09 -4.02
C MET A 1 -11.71 -14.21 -2.73
N LYS A 2 -11.04 -14.54 -1.62
CA LYS A 2 -11.60 -14.43 -0.28
C LYS A 2 -11.31 -13.02 0.21
N ILE A 3 -12.35 -12.26 0.52
CA ILE A 3 -12.22 -10.98 1.21
C ILE A 3 -12.30 -11.32 2.70
N ILE A 4 -11.19 -11.19 3.41
CA ILE A 4 -11.14 -11.35 4.86
C ILE A 4 -11.31 -9.93 5.42
N ASP A 5 -12.49 -9.66 5.96
CA ASP A 5 -12.77 -8.40 6.64
C ASP A 5 -12.33 -8.49 8.10
N ASN A 6 -11.76 -7.42 8.63
CA ASN A 6 -11.24 -7.39 9.99
C ASN A 6 -12.40 -7.12 10.96
N ASP A 7 -13.19 -8.15 11.27
CA ASP A 7 -14.13 -8.12 12.39
C ASP A 7 -13.33 -8.04 13.69
N ASP A 8 -13.68 -7.10 14.57
CA ASP A 8 -13.14 -6.81 15.93
C ASP A 8 -12.79 -8.05 16.78
N LYS A 9 -11.77 -8.79 16.38
CA LYS A 9 -11.22 -9.95 17.07
C LYS A 9 -9.79 -9.66 17.44
N SER A 10 -9.45 -10.01 18.68
CA SER A 10 -8.13 -9.85 19.30
C SER A 10 -7.05 -10.75 18.71
N GLU A 11 -7.32 -11.45 17.60
CA GLU A 11 -6.35 -12.32 16.92
C GLU A 11 -5.86 -11.61 15.67
N ASN A 12 -4.54 -11.52 15.55
CA ASN A 12 -3.86 -10.73 14.53
C ASN A 12 -4.13 -11.38 13.17
N THR A 13 -5.07 -10.83 12.38
CA THR A 13 -5.43 -11.30 11.03
C THR A 13 -4.21 -11.49 10.12
N VAL A 14 -3.13 -10.75 10.40
CA VAL A 14 -1.81 -10.87 9.79
C VAL A 14 -1.20 -12.27 9.95
N GLU A 15 -1.29 -12.89 11.14
CA GLU A 15 -0.75 -14.23 11.40
C GLU A 15 -1.54 -15.34 10.68
N GLU A 16 -2.85 -15.17 10.55
CA GLU A 16 -3.71 -16.10 9.80
C GLU A 16 -3.42 -16.07 8.28
N ILE A 17 -3.09 -14.89 7.74
CA ILE A 17 -2.68 -14.74 6.34
C ILE A 17 -1.27 -15.33 6.13
N LEU A 18 -0.34 -15.11 7.07
CA LEU A 18 1.02 -15.63 6.99
C LEU A 18 1.08 -17.16 7.11
N SER A 19 0.16 -17.78 7.85
CA SER A 19 0.06 -19.24 7.97
C SER A 19 -0.59 -19.92 6.75
N ASN A 20 -1.34 -19.18 5.94
CA ASN A 20 -2.04 -19.68 4.75
C ASN A 20 -1.28 -19.49 3.43
N LYS A 21 0.03 -19.18 3.45
CA LYS A 21 0.86 -18.93 2.25
C LYS A 21 0.68 -20.01 1.16
N ASN A 22 -0.23 -19.78 0.23
CA ASN A 22 -0.17 -20.31 -1.13
C ASN A 22 0.65 -19.33 -1.96
N GLU A 23 1.63 -19.84 -2.70
CA GLU A 23 2.59 -19.04 -3.46
C GLU A 23 1.95 -18.19 -4.58
N ASP A 24 0.70 -18.48 -4.95
CA ASP A 24 -0.04 -17.83 -6.05
C ASP A 24 -1.08 -16.77 -5.60
N GLU A 25 -1.21 -16.46 -4.31
CA GLU A 25 -2.27 -15.57 -3.81
C GLU A 25 -1.78 -14.12 -3.58
N ILE A 26 -2.20 -13.19 -4.45
CA ILE A 26 -1.95 -11.75 -4.28
C ILE A 26 -2.80 -11.24 -3.10
N SER A 27 -2.16 -11.02 -1.95
CA SER A 27 -2.78 -10.41 -0.76
C SER A 27 -2.65 -8.88 -0.82
N ILE A 28 -3.78 -8.16 -0.92
CA ILE A 28 -3.82 -6.69 -0.84
C ILE A 28 -4.21 -6.29 0.58
N ILE A 29 -3.28 -5.71 1.33
CA ILE A 29 -3.56 -5.12 2.64
C ILE A 29 -3.91 -3.65 2.41
N HIS A 30 -5.19 -3.30 2.56
CA HIS A 30 -5.64 -1.91 2.60
C HIS A 30 -5.77 -1.52 4.08
N SER A 31 -4.94 -0.59 4.55
CA SER A 31 -4.94 -0.22 5.96
C SER A 31 -4.65 1.26 6.10
N ASP A 32 -5.64 1.97 6.65
CA ASP A 32 -5.48 3.30 7.22
C ASP A 32 -4.95 3.06 8.64
N PHE A 33 -3.62 3.03 8.79
CA PHE A 33 -2.98 2.59 10.03
C PHE A 33 -2.92 3.73 11.06
N GLU A 34 -3.86 3.77 11.99
CA GLU A 34 -3.61 4.33 13.34
C GLU A 34 -2.90 3.28 14.23
N ARG A 35 -1.73 2.77 13.83
CA ARG A 35 -0.95 1.79 14.63
C ARG A 35 0.51 2.21 14.80
N GLU A 36 1.11 1.79 15.92
CA GLU A 36 2.50 2.11 16.30
C GLU A 36 3.51 1.71 15.20
N GLU A 37 4.51 2.57 14.94
CA GLU A 37 5.51 2.43 13.85
C GLU A 37 6.24 1.06 13.84
N MET A 38 6.31 0.36 14.97
CA MET A 38 6.97 -0.94 15.06
C MET A 38 6.25 -2.07 14.31
N ASP A 39 4.92 -2.03 14.23
CA ASP A 39 4.16 -3.14 13.63
C ASP A 39 4.05 -3.02 12.11
N ILE A 40 4.01 -1.79 11.58
CA ILE A 40 4.03 -1.55 10.14
C ILE A 40 5.36 -1.99 9.52
N ILE A 41 6.50 -1.71 10.15
CA ILE A 41 7.82 -2.12 9.66
C ILE A 41 7.93 -3.65 9.60
N LYS A 42 7.43 -4.37 10.61
CA LYS A 42 7.44 -5.84 10.61
C LYS A 42 6.62 -6.40 9.45
N ILE A 43 5.41 -5.88 9.22
CA ILE A 43 4.55 -6.34 8.12
C ILE A 43 5.22 -6.06 6.77
N LEU A 44 5.72 -4.83 6.58
CA LEU A 44 6.38 -4.45 5.34
C LEU A 44 7.66 -5.26 5.08
N SER A 45 8.42 -5.63 6.11
CA SER A 45 9.62 -6.48 5.97
C SER A 45 9.32 -7.89 5.46
N GLN A 46 8.07 -8.35 5.55
CA GLN A 46 7.65 -9.67 5.05
C GLN A 46 7.18 -9.63 3.59
N CYS A 47 7.07 -8.45 2.99
CA CYS A 47 6.70 -8.30 1.59
C CYS A 47 7.97 -8.33 0.70
N ASN A 48 7.98 -9.21 -0.30
CA ASN A 48 9.10 -9.28 -1.26
C ASN A 48 8.97 -8.27 -2.40
N SER A 49 7.83 -7.61 -2.55
CA SER A 49 7.53 -6.68 -3.64
C SER A 49 6.65 -5.54 -3.18
N TYR A 50 6.90 -4.34 -3.69
CA TYR A 50 6.22 -3.12 -3.28
C TYR A 50 5.81 -2.29 -4.50
N ILE A 51 4.61 -1.72 -4.39
CA ILE A 51 4.10 -0.69 -5.30
C ILE A 51 3.90 0.56 -4.46
N ILE A 52 4.81 1.52 -4.61
CA ILE A 52 4.90 2.70 -3.77
C ILE A 52 4.33 3.89 -4.53
N HIS A 53 3.16 4.37 -4.10
CA HIS A 53 2.59 5.61 -4.60
C HIS A 53 3.23 6.83 -3.93
N ARG A 54 2.78 8.03 -4.32
CA ARG A 54 3.28 9.29 -3.78
C ARG A 54 3.21 9.30 -2.25
N LEU A 55 4.37 9.39 -1.60
CA LEU A 55 4.54 9.59 -0.16
C LEU A 55 5.28 10.90 0.09
N THR A 56 4.71 11.77 0.92
CA THR A 56 5.28 13.09 1.21
C THR A 56 5.89 13.21 2.61
N ASP A 57 5.58 12.28 3.52
CA ASP A 57 6.15 12.26 4.87
C ASP A 57 7.58 11.71 4.82
N TYR A 58 8.51 12.43 5.46
CA TYR A 58 9.93 12.07 5.46
C TYR A 58 10.21 10.76 6.22
N ARG A 59 9.44 10.46 7.27
CA ARG A 59 9.59 9.22 8.05
C ARG A 59 9.16 8.01 7.23
N ASP A 60 8.05 8.12 6.51
CA ASP A 60 7.57 7.06 5.62
C ASP A 60 8.58 6.78 4.50
N LEU A 61 9.18 7.84 3.94
CA LEU A 61 10.24 7.71 2.94
C LEU A 61 11.47 7.02 3.50
N ASP A 62 11.89 7.34 4.72
CA ASP A 62 13.04 6.68 5.36
C ASP A 62 12.77 5.19 5.64
N ILE A 63 11.55 4.84 6.05
CA ILE A 63 11.13 3.43 6.19
C ILE A 63 11.22 2.74 4.83
N VAL A 64 10.63 3.31 3.78
CA VAL A 64 10.69 2.75 2.42
C VAL A 64 12.15 2.61 1.94
N LYS A 65 13.00 3.61 2.15
CA LYS A 65 14.44 3.57 1.83
C LYS A 65 15.17 2.44 2.55
N SER A 66 14.73 2.07 3.75
CA SER A 66 15.30 0.96 4.52
C SER A 66 14.84 -0.41 4.02
N LEU A 67 13.66 -0.49 3.41
CA LEU A 67 13.05 -1.72 2.91
C LEU A 67 13.53 -2.06 1.48
N VAL A 68 13.83 -1.05 0.66
CA VAL A 68 14.26 -1.28 -0.73
C VAL A 68 15.77 -1.52 -0.85
N GLY A 69 16.15 -2.29 -1.86
CA GLY A 69 17.56 -2.53 -2.18
C GLY A 69 18.28 -1.28 -2.69
N ALA A 70 19.61 -1.32 -2.67
CA ALA A 70 20.47 -0.21 -3.11
C ALA A 70 20.18 0.27 -4.54
N ASN A 71 19.71 -0.63 -5.42
CA ASN A 71 19.35 -0.35 -6.81
C ASN A 71 18.10 0.52 -6.99
N ALA A 72 17.23 0.61 -5.98
CA ALA A 72 16.01 1.40 -6.03
C ALA A 72 16.10 2.72 -5.24
N ARG A 73 17.19 2.92 -4.48
CA ARG A 73 17.29 4.02 -3.52
C ARG A 73 17.22 5.40 -4.19
N GLU A 74 17.83 5.54 -5.38
CA GLU A 74 17.75 6.77 -6.18
C GLU A 74 16.31 7.02 -6.66
N LEU A 75 15.57 5.97 -7.02
CA LEU A 75 14.18 6.09 -7.46
C LEU A 75 13.23 6.50 -6.33
N VAL A 76 13.54 6.13 -5.08
CA VAL A 76 12.74 6.55 -3.91
C VAL A 76 12.78 8.06 -3.71
N GLU A 77 13.85 8.76 -4.11
CA GLU A 77 13.91 10.23 -4.03
C GLU A 77 12.87 10.91 -4.94
N PHE A 78 12.38 10.22 -5.98
CA PHE A 78 11.33 10.73 -6.86
C PHE A 78 9.91 10.44 -6.36
N VAL A 79 9.74 9.55 -5.37
CA VAL A 79 8.43 9.21 -4.79
C VAL A 79 7.60 10.43 -4.35
N PRO A 80 8.16 11.47 -3.70
CA PRO A 80 7.39 12.62 -3.22
C PRO A 80 6.79 13.48 -4.33
N ILE A 81 7.42 13.44 -5.52
CA ILE A 81 7.05 14.26 -6.68
C ILE A 81 6.23 13.49 -7.71
N LEU A 82 5.93 12.20 -7.47
CA LEU A 82 5.12 11.39 -8.38
C LEU A 82 3.76 12.04 -8.62
N GLU A 83 3.36 12.09 -9.89
CA GLU A 83 2.02 12.52 -10.27
C GLU A 83 0.98 11.45 -9.94
N LYS A 84 -0.29 11.83 -9.97
CA LYS A 84 -1.40 10.86 -9.84
C LYS A 84 -1.22 9.74 -10.87
N GLN A 85 -1.66 8.54 -10.49
CA GLN A 85 -1.52 7.30 -11.26
C GLN A 85 -0.08 6.79 -11.47
N HIS A 86 0.95 7.42 -10.91
CA HIS A 86 2.31 6.88 -10.97
C HIS A 86 2.69 6.18 -9.67
N ALA A 87 3.52 5.15 -9.79
CA ALA A 87 4.06 4.41 -8.66
C ALA A 87 5.49 3.96 -8.96
N LEU A 88 6.32 3.89 -7.93
CA LEU A 88 7.56 3.16 -7.97
C LEU A 88 7.27 1.68 -7.70
N VAL A 89 7.67 0.79 -8.62
CA VAL A 89 7.56 -0.66 -8.45
C VAL A 89 8.93 -1.28 -8.19
N VAL A 90 9.03 -2.11 -7.16
CA VAL A 90 10.30 -2.70 -6.70
C VAL A 90 10.08 -4.09 -6.09
N GLY A 91 11.13 -4.91 -6.11
CA GLY A 91 11.14 -6.25 -5.52
C GLY A 91 11.01 -7.38 -6.54
N GLU A 92 10.79 -8.59 -6.06
CA GLU A 92 10.89 -9.84 -6.84
C GLU A 92 9.85 -9.96 -7.98
N ALA A 93 8.68 -9.32 -7.83
CA ALA A 93 7.63 -9.30 -8.85
C ALA A 93 8.02 -8.46 -10.09
N PHE A 94 9.12 -7.68 -10.02
CA PHE A 94 9.54 -6.77 -11.08
C PHE A 94 10.99 -7.04 -11.49
N THR A 95 11.28 -7.03 -12.79
CA THR A 95 12.64 -7.28 -13.29
C THR A 95 13.63 -6.20 -12.87
N MET A 96 13.18 -4.95 -12.78
CA MET A 96 13.97 -3.84 -12.26
C MET A 96 13.07 -2.83 -11.53
N PRO A 97 13.65 -2.04 -10.61
CA PRO A 97 13.00 -0.85 -10.08
C PRO A 97 12.62 0.14 -11.19
N GLU A 98 11.36 0.52 -11.29
CA GLU A 98 10.91 1.49 -12.29
C GLU A 98 9.73 2.33 -11.78
N ILE A 99 9.60 3.57 -12.28
CA ILE A 99 8.40 4.38 -12.08
C ILE A 99 7.44 4.08 -13.23
N VAL A 100 6.30 3.49 -12.90
CA VAL A 100 5.29 3.07 -13.86
C VAL A 100 4.00 3.86 -13.70
N LYS A 101 3.22 3.93 -14.78
CA LYS A 101 1.86 4.45 -14.76
C LYS A 101 0.87 3.31 -14.55
N ILE A 102 0.08 3.39 -13.49
CA ILE A 102 -0.95 2.42 -13.14
C ILE A 102 -2.18 2.63 -14.05
N ASN A 103 -2.69 1.53 -14.59
CA ASN A 103 -3.88 1.53 -15.42
C ASN A 103 -5.12 1.96 -14.60
N PRO A 104 -6.09 2.64 -15.23
CA PRO A 104 -7.34 2.96 -14.56
C PRO A 104 -8.08 1.69 -14.14
N ALA A 105 -8.65 1.70 -12.94
CA ALA A 105 -9.46 0.60 -12.45
C ALA A 105 -10.79 0.52 -13.22
N HIS A 106 -11.21 -0.69 -13.58
CA HIS A 106 -12.48 -0.97 -14.23
C HIS A 106 -13.20 -2.12 -13.51
N PRO A 107 -14.31 -1.85 -12.78
CA PRO A 107 -14.95 -0.55 -12.59
C PRO A 107 -14.14 0.40 -11.69
N LEU A 108 -14.36 1.71 -11.84
CA LEU A 108 -13.74 2.69 -10.96
C LEU A 108 -14.23 2.48 -9.51
N PRO A 109 -13.34 2.60 -8.51
CA PRO A 109 -13.76 2.55 -7.11
C PRO A 109 -14.77 3.66 -6.84
N LYS A 110 -15.76 3.39 -5.98
CA LYS A 110 -16.71 4.40 -5.50
C LYS A 110 -16.01 5.33 -4.49
N SER A 111 -15.09 6.15 -4.99
CA SER A 111 -14.26 7.09 -4.22
C SER A 111 -14.68 8.54 -4.48
N ASN A 112 -15.88 8.78 -5.00
CA ASN A 112 -16.39 10.14 -5.12
C ASN A 112 -16.59 10.74 -3.73
N ASP A 113 -16.21 12.00 -3.57
CA ASP A 113 -16.43 12.73 -2.32
C ASP A 113 -17.90 12.67 -1.92
N PRO A 114 -18.20 12.48 -0.62
CA PRO A 114 -19.57 12.58 -0.14
C PRO A 114 -20.11 13.97 -0.50
N LYS A 115 -21.33 14.02 -1.03
CA LYS A 115 -21.98 15.29 -1.37
C LYS A 115 -22.51 15.97 -0.11
N VAL A 116 -21.60 16.50 0.69
CA VAL A 116 -21.90 17.11 2.00
C VAL A 116 -22.95 18.21 1.86
N ILE A 117 -22.89 19.04 0.82
CA ILE A 117 -23.84 20.15 0.61
C ILE A 117 -25.29 19.68 0.44
N GLU A 118 -25.51 18.52 -0.18
CA GLU A 118 -26.86 17.96 -0.36
C GLU A 118 -27.41 17.42 0.98
N SER A 119 -26.56 16.83 1.84
CA SER A 119 -26.98 16.23 3.11
C SER A 119 -27.39 17.23 4.20
N TRP A 120 -26.88 18.47 4.17
CA TRP A 120 -27.26 19.50 5.16
C TRP A 120 -28.58 20.23 4.83
N ARG A 121 -29.11 20.09 3.61
CA ARG A 121 -30.37 20.72 3.19
C ARG A 121 -31.62 19.92 3.55
N GLU A 122 -31.46 18.67 3.99
CA GLU A 122 -32.54 17.77 4.39
C GLU A 122 -32.80 17.77 5.92
N THR A 123 -32.21 18.71 6.67
CA THR A 123 -32.51 18.96 8.10
C THR A 123 -33.29 20.26 8.25
#